data_AF-A0A9P4Q4Q7-F1
#
_entry.id   AF-A0A9P4Q4Q7-F1
#
_cell.length_a   1.000
_cell.length_b   1.000
_cell.length_c   1.000
_cell.angle_alpha   90.00
_cell.angle_beta   90.00
_cell.angle_gamma   90.00
#
_symmetry.space_group_name_H-M   'P 1'
#
loop_
_entity.id
_entity.type
_entity.pdbx_description
1 polymer ?
#
loop_
_entity_poly.entity_id
_entity_poly.type
_entity_poly.pdbx_seq_one_letter_code
_entity_poly.pdbx_strand_id
1 'polypeptide(L)'
;MGTSVDMQSAAKLFFSSPQFAVAGASTNTQKFGYKIFAWYINNDLPATPLNPASSQIAVRGKQFDTVASPAQLQDPTNTSLSIITPPAVTAKLLKEAKEVGVRAVWLQPGTFTDSELNYALKEFPGAAVGGIDGGTRGGEGWCVLVDGDAAIAAAGRDEKL
;
A
#
# COMPACT_ATOMS: atom_id res chain seq x y z
N MET A 1 -1.84 -22.45 18.55
CA MET A 1 -0.68 -21.54 18.49
C MET A 1 -0.81 -20.76 17.20
N GLY A 2 -1.34 -19.54 17.25
CA GLY A 2 -1.44 -18.69 16.06
C GLY A 2 -0.04 -18.24 15.69
N THR A 3 0.39 -18.52 14.46
CA THR A 3 1.61 -17.96 13.89
C THR A 3 1.49 -16.44 13.94
N SER A 4 2.22 -15.78 14.85
CA SER A 4 2.33 -14.32 14.85
C SER A 4 2.94 -13.93 13.51
N VAL A 5 2.16 -13.23 12.67
CA VAL A 5 2.67 -12.70 11.41
C VAL A 5 3.72 -11.65 11.75
N ASP A 6 4.95 -11.84 11.27
CA ASP A 6 6.01 -10.84 11.43
C ASP A 6 5.76 -9.69 10.46
N MET A 7 5.19 -8.61 10.98
CA MET A 7 4.88 -7.41 10.20
C MET A 7 6.13 -6.72 9.65
N GLN A 8 7.30 -6.85 10.29
CA GLN A 8 8.54 -6.28 9.76
C GLN A 8 8.97 -7.02 8.50
N SER A 9 8.90 -8.36 8.52
CA SER A 9 9.15 -9.18 7.33
C SER A 9 8.14 -8.90 6.21
N ALA A 10 6.86 -8.74 6.54
CA ALA A 10 5.83 -8.39 5.56
C ALA A 10 6.06 -6.99 4.95
N ALA A 11 6.44 -6.00 5.77
CA ALA A 11 6.76 -4.66 5.32
C ALA A 11 8.01 -4.63 4.42
N LYS A 12 9.04 -5.40 4.78
CA LYS A 12 10.22 -5.61 3.92
C LYS A 12 9.83 -6.25 2.59
N LEU A 13 9.00 -7.29 2.60
CA LEU A 13 8.52 -7.94 1.38
C LEU A 13 7.72 -6.98 0.51
N PHE A 14 6.85 -6.17 1.12
CA PHE A 14 6.08 -5.15 0.41
C PHE A 14 6.99 -4.19 -0.35
N PHE A 15 8.02 -3.64 0.30
CA PHE A 15 8.95 -2.73 -0.36
C PHE A 15 9.98 -3.42 -1.27
N SER A 16 10.10 -4.75 -1.25
CA SER A 16 10.89 -5.48 -2.24
C SER A 16 10.27 -5.47 -3.66
N SER A 17 9.00 -5.12 -3.79
CA SER A 17 8.29 -5.12 -5.09
C SER A 17 8.83 -4.04 -6.03
N PRO A 18 9.03 -4.33 -7.33
CA PRO A 18 9.50 -3.34 -8.31
C PRO A 18 8.57 -2.14 -8.46
N GLN A 19 7.25 -2.36 -8.39
CA GLN A 19 6.23 -1.35 -8.62
C GLN A 19 5.26 -1.26 -7.43
N PHE A 20 4.62 -0.11 -7.30
CA PHE A 20 3.61 0.16 -6.28
C PHE A 20 2.32 0.68 -6.90
N ALA A 21 1.23 0.51 -6.17
CA ALA A 21 -0.07 1.09 -6.49
C ALA A 21 -0.66 1.72 -5.22
N VAL A 22 -1.34 2.85 -5.36
CA VAL A 22 -1.89 3.61 -4.22
C VAL A 22 -3.40 3.76 -4.36
N ALA A 23 -4.15 2.87 -3.73
CA ALA A 23 -5.61 2.89 -3.71
C ALA A 23 -6.16 3.94 -2.74
N GLY A 24 -7.04 4.80 -3.25
CA GLY A 24 -7.52 5.96 -2.52
C GLY A 24 -6.63 7.19 -2.71
N ALA A 25 -5.74 7.18 -3.71
CA ALA A 25 -5.03 8.38 -4.13
C ALA A 25 -6.02 9.50 -4.46
N SER A 26 -5.70 10.74 -4.14
CA SER A 26 -6.61 11.88 -4.28
C SER A 26 -5.93 13.06 -4.93
N THR A 27 -6.67 13.87 -5.68
CA THR A 27 -6.21 15.18 -6.15
C THR A 27 -6.23 16.26 -5.05
N ASN A 28 -6.93 16.01 -3.95
CA ASN A 28 -7.00 16.94 -2.83
C ASN A 28 -5.77 16.77 -1.92
N THR A 29 -4.91 17.78 -1.92
CA THR A 29 -3.62 17.80 -1.21
C THR A 29 -3.73 17.67 0.32
N GLN A 30 -4.89 17.97 0.88
CA GLN A 30 -5.13 17.87 2.32
C GLN A 30 -5.41 16.43 2.77
N LYS A 31 -5.87 15.56 1.86
CA LYS A 31 -6.24 14.17 2.16
C LYS A 31 -5.01 13.27 2.26
N PHE A 32 -5.08 12.26 3.12
CA PHE A 32 -4.02 11.24 3.27
C PHE A 32 -3.70 10.52 1.96
N GLY A 33 -4.71 10.24 1.13
CA GLY A 33 -4.51 9.66 -0.20
C GLY A 33 -3.55 10.45 -1.09
N TYR A 34 -3.60 11.79 -1.05
CA TYR A 34 -2.60 12.62 -1.75
C TYR A 34 -1.25 12.55 -1.06
N LYS A 35 -1.21 12.73 0.27
CA LYS A 35 0.05 12.76 1.05
C LYS A 35 0.86 11.48 0.89
N ILE A 36 0.19 10.32 0.95
CA ILE A 36 0.82 9.01 0.80
C ILE A 36 1.26 8.80 -0.66
N PHE A 37 0.42 9.09 -1.65
CA PHE A 37 0.84 9.01 -3.04
C PHE A 37 2.06 9.90 -3.32
N ALA A 38 2.05 11.14 -2.84
CA ALA A 38 3.18 12.05 -2.96
C ALA A 38 4.43 11.54 -2.25
N TRP A 39 4.29 10.87 -1.09
CA TRP A 39 5.42 10.24 -0.40
C TRP A 39 6.10 9.17 -1.26
N TYR A 40 5.36 8.32 -1.98
CA TYR A 40 5.97 7.35 -2.91
C TYR A 40 6.77 8.07 -4.00
N ILE A 41 6.18 9.10 -4.62
CA ILE A 41 6.84 9.87 -5.69
C ILE A 41 8.03 10.69 -5.18
N ASN A 42 8.02 11.14 -3.92
CA ASN A 42 9.14 11.86 -3.31
C ASN A 42 10.30 10.94 -2.90
N ASN A 43 10.01 9.66 -2.66
CA ASN A 43 11.01 8.61 -2.43
C ASN A 43 11.45 7.92 -3.73
N ASP A 44 11.11 8.52 -4.89
CA ASP A 44 11.42 8.01 -6.23
C ASP A 44 10.98 6.54 -6.43
N LEU A 45 9.90 6.14 -5.76
CA LEU A 45 9.26 4.83 -5.94
C LEU A 45 8.22 4.91 -7.07
N PRO A 46 8.27 4.01 -8.07
CA PRO A 46 7.28 3.98 -9.14
C PRO A 46 5.92 3.56 -8.58
N ALA A 47 4.95 4.47 -8.62
CA ALA A 47 3.62 4.24 -8.06
C ALA A 47 2.51 4.67 -9.02
N THR A 48 1.55 3.77 -9.26
CA THR A 48 0.32 4.06 -10.01
C THR A 48 -0.80 4.48 -9.06
N PRO A 49 -1.39 5.68 -9.22
CA PRO A 49 -2.51 6.11 -8.39
C PRO A 49 -3.80 5.38 -8.78
N LEU A 50 -4.54 4.89 -7.79
CA LEU A 50 -5.86 4.29 -7.99
C LEU A 50 -6.95 5.25 -7.50
N ASN A 51 -7.71 5.79 -8.45
CA ASN A 51 -8.81 6.72 -8.18
C ASN A 51 -9.82 6.72 -9.35
N PRO A 52 -11.00 6.10 -9.22
CA PRO A 52 -11.99 6.07 -10.29
C PRO A 52 -12.66 7.44 -10.55
N ALA A 53 -12.53 8.40 -9.64
CA ALA A 53 -13.21 9.70 -9.72
C ALA A 53 -12.39 10.81 -10.40
N SER A 54 -11.12 10.55 -10.72
CA SER A 54 -10.25 11.53 -11.38
C SER A 54 -9.28 10.80 -12.27
N SER A 55 -9.07 11.25 -13.51
CA SER A 55 -8.20 10.58 -14.48
C SER A 55 -6.70 10.80 -14.24
N GLN A 56 -6.32 11.85 -13.50
CA GLN A 56 -4.93 12.20 -13.26
C GLN A 56 -4.72 12.82 -11.88
N ILE A 57 -3.54 12.61 -11.30
CA ILE A 57 -3.08 13.28 -10.08
C ILE A 57 -1.74 13.97 -10.35
N ALA A 58 -1.62 15.23 -9.96
CA ALA A 58 -0.40 16.02 -10.11
C ALA A 58 0.46 15.98 -8.84
N VAL A 59 1.72 15.54 -8.97
CA VAL A 59 2.73 15.58 -7.90
C VAL A 59 4.06 16.05 -8.49
N ARG A 60 4.76 16.98 -7.81
CA ARG A 60 6.03 17.57 -8.30
C ARG A 60 5.95 18.14 -9.74
N GLY A 61 4.79 18.67 -10.13
CA GLY A 61 4.57 19.20 -11.48
C GLY A 61 4.45 18.14 -12.58
N LYS A 62 4.46 16.84 -12.24
CA LYS A 62 4.19 15.73 -13.16
C LYS A 62 2.77 15.23 -12.98
N GLN A 63 2.13 14.84 -14.08
CA GLN A 63 0.82 14.19 -14.08
C GLN A 63 0.98 12.67 -14.08
N PHE A 64 0.19 12.00 -13.26
CA PHE A 64 0.15 10.55 -13.17
C PHE A 64 -1.26 10.08 -13.51
N ASP A 65 -1.39 9.28 -14.56
CA ASP A 65 -2.66 8.68 -14.95
C ASP A 65 -3.15 7.73 -13.86
N THR A 66 -4.43 7.83 -13.55
CA THR A 66 -5.06 6.94 -12.58
C THR A 66 -5.64 5.72 -13.26
N VAL A 67 -5.74 4.65 -12.49
CA VAL A 67 -6.61 3.52 -12.85
C VAL A 67 -7.72 3.37 -11.81
N ALA A 68 -8.82 2.73 -12.18
CA ALA A 68 -9.98 2.60 -11.32
C ALA A 68 -9.81 1.50 -10.26
N SER A 69 -9.05 0.44 -10.57
CA SER A 69 -8.92 -0.72 -9.69
C SER A 69 -7.66 -1.55 -9.98
N PRO A 70 -7.30 -2.51 -9.10
CA PRO A 70 -6.14 -3.39 -9.28
C PRO A 70 -6.15 -4.15 -10.60
N ALA A 71 -7.33 -4.47 -11.14
CA ALA A 71 -7.46 -5.20 -12.40
C ALA A 71 -6.98 -4.44 -13.64
N GLN A 72 -6.76 -3.13 -13.51
CA GLN A 72 -6.23 -2.28 -14.57
C GLN A 72 -4.73 -2.00 -14.43
N LEU A 73 -4.07 -2.60 -13.43
CA LEU A 73 -2.61 -2.53 -13.31
C LEU A 73 -1.96 -3.30 -14.46
N GLN A 74 -0.87 -2.74 -15.01
CA GLN A 74 -0.15 -3.37 -16.13
C GLN A 74 0.63 -4.63 -15.71
N ASP A 75 1.16 -4.64 -14.49
CA ASP A 75 1.95 -5.76 -13.95
C ASP A 75 1.61 -5.99 -12.46
N PRO A 76 0.42 -6.53 -12.16
CA PRO A 76 -0.01 -6.74 -10.78
C PRO A 76 0.93 -7.70 -10.03
N THR A 77 1.52 -8.70 -10.70
CA THR A 77 2.39 -9.71 -10.08
C THR A 77 3.71 -9.17 -9.53
N ASN A 78 4.17 -8.03 -10.05
CA ASN A 78 5.32 -7.29 -9.50
C ASN A 78 4.91 -6.00 -8.78
N THR A 79 3.63 -5.82 -8.48
CA THR A 79 3.10 -4.62 -7.82
C THR A 79 2.67 -4.91 -6.39
N SER A 80 3.06 -4.03 -5.48
CA SER A 80 2.53 -3.97 -4.10
C SER A 80 1.49 -2.86 -3.96
N LEU A 81 0.37 -3.14 -3.28
CA LEU A 81 -0.78 -2.23 -3.18
C LEU A 81 -0.89 -1.59 -1.80
N SER A 82 -0.69 -0.27 -1.74
CA SER A 82 -0.97 0.57 -0.57
C SER A 82 -2.44 0.99 -0.58
N ILE A 83 -3.18 0.74 0.51
CA ILE A 83 -4.62 0.96 0.60
C ILE A 83 -4.93 2.06 1.62
N ILE A 84 -5.64 3.10 1.17
CA ILE A 84 -6.04 4.30 1.91
C ILE A 84 -7.55 4.56 1.76
N THR A 85 -8.33 3.52 1.49
CA THR A 85 -9.78 3.60 1.27
C THR A 85 -10.59 3.22 2.51
N PRO A 86 -11.86 3.64 2.64
CA PRO A 86 -12.73 3.16 3.71
C PRO A 86 -12.93 1.62 3.66
N PRO A 87 -13.22 0.95 4.80
CA PRO A 87 -13.27 -0.52 4.91
C PRO A 87 -14.11 -1.23 3.82
N ALA A 88 -15.29 -0.71 3.50
CA ALA A 88 -16.16 -1.31 2.48
C ALA A 88 -15.53 -1.33 1.07
N VAL A 89 -14.68 -0.36 0.76
CA VAL A 89 -13.94 -0.30 -0.50
C VAL A 89 -12.68 -1.16 -0.41
N THR A 90 -11.97 -1.13 0.72
CA THR A 90 -10.83 -2.00 1.01
C THR A 90 -11.17 -3.47 0.82
N ALA A 91 -12.32 -3.93 1.32
CA ALA A 91 -12.79 -5.31 1.17
C ALA A 91 -12.93 -5.74 -0.30
N LYS A 92 -13.34 -4.83 -1.19
CA LYS A 92 -13.45 -5.11 -2.64
C LYS A 92 -12.07 -5.14 -3.28
N LEU A 93 -11.24 -4.14 -2.98
CA LEU A 93 -9.89 -4.02 -3.52
C LEU A 93 -9.00 -5.20 -3.14
N LEU A 94 -9.11 -5.74 -1.91
CA LEU A 94 -8.36 -6.92 -1.50
C LEU A 94 -8.70 -8.16 -2.35
N LYS A 95 -9.98 -8.34 -2.68
CA LYS A 95 -10.44 -9.45 -3.54
C LYS A 95 -9.91 -9.29 -4.96
N GLU A 96 -10.07 -8.10 -5.54
CA GLU A 96 -9.56 -7.82 -6.89
C GLU A 96 -8.04 -7.96 -6.95
N ALA A 97 -7.32 -7.41 -5.96
CA ALA A 97 -5.87 -7.53 -5.84
C ALA A 97 -5.44 -8.99 -5.77
N LYS A 98 -6.16 -9.83 -5.01
CA LYS A 98 -5.90 -11.27 -4.93
C LYS A 98 -6.14 -11.96 -6.28
N GLU A 99 -7.24 -11.64 -6.94
CA GLU A 99 -7.64 -12.22 -8.23
C GLU A 99 -6.61 -11.94 -9.33
N VAL A 100 -6.07 -10.71 -9.39
CA VAL A 100 -5.08 -10.34 -10.41
C VAL A 100 -3.63 -10.59 -10.00
N GLY A 101 -3.41 -11.16 -8.81
CA GLY A 101 -2.09 -11.61 -8.36
C GLY A 101 -1.19 -10.52 -7.81
N VAL A 102 -1.75 -9.45 -7.22
CA VAL A 102 -0.97 -8.43 -6.47
C VAL A 102 -0.05 -9.10 -5.46
N ARG A 103 1.21 -8.67 -5.43
CA ARG A 103 2.27 -9.33 -4.67
C ARG A 103 2.15 -9.20 -3.16
N ALA A 104 1.84 -8.00 -2.69
CA ALA A 104 1.69 -7.70 -1.26
C ALA A 104 0.76 -6.51 -1.06
N VAL A 105 0.12 -6.42 0.10
CA VAL A 105 -0.82 -5.35 0.45
C VAL A 105 -0.41 -4.65 1.75
N TRP A 106 -0.64 -3.34 1.83
CA TRP A 106 -0.45 -2.56 3.04
C TRP A 106 -1.71 -1.76 3.34
N LEU A 107 -2.35 -2.05 4.46
CA LEU A 107 -3.58 -1.42 4.90
C LEU A 107 -3.24 -0.34 5.92
N GLN A 108 -3.47 0.93 5.57
CA GLN A 108 -3.23 2.04 6.48
C GLN A 108 -4.20 2.02 7.68
N PRO A 109 -3.84 2.65 8.81
CA PRO A 109 -4.77 2.81 9.93
C PRO A 109 -6.08 3.46 9.49
N GLY A 110 -7.20 2.91 9.95
CA GLY A 110 -8.55 3.38 9.60
C GLY A 110 -9.11 2.85 8.28
N THR A 111 -8.37 2.04 7.51
CA THR A 111 -8.86 1.48 6.24
C THR A 111 -9.48 0.10 6.36
N PHE A 112 -9.50 -0.47 7.57
CA PHE A 112 -9.92 -1.83 7.84
C PHE A 112 -10.61 -1.94 9.19
N THR A 113 -11.45 -2.97 9.30
CA THR A 113 -11.84 -3.60 10.57
C THR A 113 -11.13 -4.96 10.68
N ASP A 114 -11.43 -5.73 11.71
CA ASP A 114 -10.95 -7.12 11.84
C ASP A 114 -11.28 -7.96 10.61
N SER A 115 -12.41 -7.71 9.95
CA SER A 115 -12.83 -8.44 8.73
C SER A 115 -11.79 -8.29 7.61
N GLU A 116 -11.44 -7.05 7.25
CA GLU A 116 -10.54 -6.79 6.13
C GLU A 116 -9.09 -7.18 6.49
N LEU A 117 -8.67 -6.94 7.73
CA LEU A 117 -7.34 -7.34 8.19
C LEU A 117 -7.20 -8.86 8.17
N ASN A 118 -8.16 -9.61 8.71
CA ASN A 118 -8.11 -11.07 8.70
C ASN A 118 -8.14 -11.64 7.29
N TYR A 119 -8.93 -11.04 6.38
CA TYR A 119 -8.92 -11.43 4.98
C TYR A 119 -7.53 -11.20 4.36
N ALA A 120 -6.93 -10.03 4.56
CA ALA A 120 -5.60 -9.72 4.03
C ALA A 120 -4.53 -10.70 4.54
N LEU A 121 -4.49 -10.95 5.86
CA LEU A 121 -3.52 -11.88 6.47
C LEU A 121 -3.68 -13.31 5.97
N LYS A 122 -4.92 -13.75 5.72
CA LYS A 122 -5.22 -15.08 5.19
C LYS A 122 -4.83 -15.22 3.72
N GLU A 123 -5.21 -14.26 2.88
CA GLU A 123 -5.10 -14.38 1.42
C GLU A 123 -3.74 -13.91 0.88
N PHE A 124 -2.99 -13.15 1.68
CA PHE A 124 -1.61 -12.69 1.42
C PHE A 124 -0.67 -13.14 2.56
N PRO A 125 -0.46 -14.46 2.76
CA PRO A 125 0.29 -14.98 3.90
C PRO A 125 1.73 -14.47 3.90
N GLY A 126 2.11 -13.73 4.96
CA GLY A 126 3.42 -13.09 5.08
C GLY A 126 3.64 -11.86 4.18
N ALA A 127 2.61 -11.44 3.43
CA ALA A 127 2.65 -10.35 2.46
C ALA A 127 1.54 -9.31 2.67
N ALA A 128 0.90 -9.31 3.84
CA ALA A 128 -0.04 -8.28 4.26
C ALA A 128 0.53 -7.52 5.47
N VAL A 129 0.51 -6.19 5.38
CA VAL A 129 0.89 -5.28 6.47
C VAL A 129 -0.34 -4.53 6.95
N GLY A 130 -0.51 -4.46 8.27
CA GLY A 130 -1.63 -3.77 8.92
C GLY A 130 -1.68 -4.06 10.42
N GLY A 131 -2.69 -3.53 11.10
CA GLY A 131 -2.83 -3.66 12.55
C GLY A 131 -1.76 -2.91 13.35
N ILE A 132 -1.62 -3.26 14.63
CA ILE A 132 -0.64 -2.69 15.57
C ILE A 132 0.50 -3.65 15.94
N ASP A 133 0.38 -4.92 15.52
CA ASP A 133 1.32 -5.98 15.88
C ASP A 133 2.70 -5.75 15.25
N GLY A 134 3.77 -6.16 15.93
CA GLY A 134 5.13 -6.02 15.39
C GLY A 134 5.81 -4.67 15.61
N GLY A 135 5.23 -3.80 16.44
CA GLY A 135 5.92 -2.63 16.99
C GLY A 135 6.05 -1.44 16.03
N THR A 136 4.97 -1.15 15.28
CA THR A 136 4.83 0.12 14.53
C THR A 136 5.28 1.30 15.41
N ARG A 137 5.97 2.27 14.80
CA ARG A 137 6.42 3.49 15.50
C ARG A 137 5.26 4.45 15.75
N GLY A 138 4.15 4.31 15.02
CA GLY A 138 2.91 5.05 15.22
C GLY A 138 1.97 4.23 16.09
N GLY A 139 1.61 4.71 17.29
CA GLY A 139 0.75 3.99 18.23
C GLY A 139 -0.66 3.62 17.74
N GLU A 140 -1.01 3.93 16.48
CA GLU A 140 -2.30 3.65 15.83
C GLU A 140 -2.22 2.56 14.73
N GLY A 141 -1.02 2.03 14.43
CA GLY A 141 -0.83 0.96 13.44
C GLY A 141 0.27 1.26 12.40
N TRP A 142 0.53 0.29 11.51
CA TRP A 142 1.54 0.42 10.45
C TRP A 142 1.19 1.49 9.43
N CYS A 143 2.00 2.54 9.34
CA CYS A 143 1.75 3.69 8.47
C CYS A 143 2.95 3.94 7.55
N VAL A 144 2.73 3.99 6.24
CA VAL A 144 3.78 4.27 5.25
C VAL A 144 4.52 5.59 5.53
N LEU A 145 3.83 6.64 6.01
CA LEU A 145 4.48 7.92 6.35
C LEU A 145 5.36 7.87 7.60
N VAL A 146 5.29 6.80 8.39
CA VAL A 146 5.98 6.66 9.68
C VAL A 146 7.00 5.51 9.63
N ASP A 147 6.59 4.37 9.08
CA ASP A 147 7.34 3.12 9.04
C ASP A 147 7.94 2.83 7.64
N GLY A 148 7.53 3.57 6.61
CA GLY A 148 7.90 3.32 5.21
C GLY A 148 9.41 3.42 4.97
N ASP A 149 10.06 4.48 5.44
CA ASP A 149 11.51 4.68 5.25
C ASP A 149 12.33 3.54 5.86
N ALA A 150 11.96 3.10 7.07
CA ALA A 150 12.61 1.97 7.74
C ALA A 150 12.40 0.65 6.98
N ALA A 151 11.21 0.46 6.40
CA ALA A 151 10.90 -0.73 5.62
C ALA A 151 11.58 -0.74 4.24
N ILE A 152 11.76 0.43 3.60
CA ILE A 152 12.59 0.62 2.40
C ILE A 152 14.04 0.23 2.69
N ALA A 153 14.61 0.75 3.77
CA ALA A 153 15.97 0.44 4.21
C ALA A 153 16.15 -1.07 4.44
N ALA A 154 15.20 -1.70 5.15
CA ALA A 154 15.20 -3.14 5.41
C ALA A 154 15.08 -4.00 4.13
N ALA A 155 14.45 -3.46 3.09
CA ALA A 155 14.35 -4.08 1.76
C ALA A 155 15.62 -3.91 0.90
N GLY A 156 16.64 -3.19 1.39
CA GLY A 156 17.90 -2.97 0.67
C GLY A 156 17.78 -1.96 -0.48
N ARG A 157 16.78 -1.08 -0.45
CA ARG A 157 16.58 -0.03 -1.47
C ARG A 157 17.35 1.26 -1.21
N ASP A 158 18.03 1.37 -0.06
CA ASP A 158 18.81 2.55 0.33
C ASP A 158 20.19 2.66 -0.35
N GLU A 159 20.59 1.66 -1.14
CA GLU A 159 21.80 1.76 -1.97
C GLU A 159 21.49 2.58 -3.23
N LYS A 160 21.51 3.91 -3.07
CA LYS A 160 21.76 4.83 -4.18
C LYS A 160 23.08 4.45 -4.83
N LEU A 161 23.02 3.82 -6.01
CA LEU A 161 24.12 3.83 -6.97
C LEU A 161 24.36 5.26 -7.48
#